data_AF-A0A7W0LNZ1-F1
#
_entry.id   AF-A0A7W0LNZ1-F1
#
_cell.length_a   1.000
_cell.length_b   1.000
_cell.length_c   1.000
_cell.angle_alpha   90.00
_cell.angle_beta   90.00
_cell.angle_gamma   90.00
#
_symmetry.space_group_name_H-M   'P 1'
#
loop_
_entity.id
_entity.type
_entity.pdbx_description
1 polymer ?
#
loop_
_entity_poly.entity_id
_entity_poly.type
_entity_poly.pdbx_seq_one_letter_code
_entity_poly.pdbx_strand_id
1 'polypeptide(L)'
;MKVALLCPDLLFGSRIESGLRAAGHDVHSVADAEEASGSALLVVDLGEGVPDPPGAPVKSLGFYSHVDVETRRRAEAAGYDQVVPRSRMAREMLPIVERLMADPD
;
A
#
# COMPACT_ATOMS: atom_id res chain seq x y z
N MET A 1 10.94 -5.68 7.72
CA MET A 1 11.12 -5.71 6.25
C MET A 1 11.02 -4.29 5.71
N LYS A 2 11.58 -4.03 4.52
CA LYS A 2 11.53 -2.71 3.87
C LYS A 2 10.16 -2.50 3.20
N VAL A 3 9.48 -1.40 3.52
CA VAL A 3 8.15 -1.05 2.99
C VAL A 3 8.21 0.35 2.39
N ALA A 4 7.80 0.47 1.14
CA ALA A 4 7.66 1.75 0.44
C ALA A 4 6.24 2.30 0.67
N LEU A 5 6.12 3.61 0.88
CA LEU A 5 4.85 4.31 1.07
C LEU A 5 4.69 5.43 0.05
N LEU A 6 3.73 5.27 -0.87
CA LEU A 6 3.31 6.29 -1.82
C LEU A 6 1.98 6.87 -1.33
N CYS A 7 2.03 7.94 -0.53
CA CYS A 7 0.84 8.53 0.09
C CYS A 7 0.93 10.07 0.14
N PRO A 8 0.23 10.78 -0.76
CA PRO A 8 0.21 12.25 -0.79
C PRO A 8 -0.41 12.87 0.48
N ASP A 9 -1.35 12.17 1.13
CA ASP A 9 -1.93 12.61 2.40
C ASP A 9 -0.93 12.43 3.55
N LEU A 10 -0.26 13.51 3.95
CA LEU A 10 0.77 13.49 5.00
C LEU A 10 0.23 13.07 6.38
N LEU A 11 -1.03 13.39 6.71
CA LEU A 11 -1.61 13.04 8.01
C LEU A 11 -1.88 11.54 8.08
N PHE A 12 -2.39 10.95 7.00
CA PHE A 12 -2.63 9.52 6.95
C PHE A 12 -1.34 8.73 6.75
N GLY A 13 -0.46 9.22 5.88
CA GLY A 13 0.85 8.65 5.60
C GLY A 13 1.68 8.53 6.88
N SER A 14 1.78 9.60 7.67
CA SER A 14 2.51 9.58 8.95
C SER A 14 1.93 8.58 9.96
N ARG A 15 0.60 8.37 9.95
CA ARG A 15 -0.06 7.35 10.79
C ARG A 15 0.27 5.93 10.33
N ILE A 16 0.25 5.68 9.02
CA ILE A 16 0.64 4.39 8.43
C ILE A 16 2.11 4.11 8.77
N GLU A 17 2.99 5.05 8.48
CA GLU A 17 4.43 4.98 8.71
C GLU A 17 4.74 4.68 10.19
N SER A 18 4.11 5.42 11.11
CA SER A 18 4.30 5.21 12.55
C SER A 18 3.82 3.83 13.01
N GLY A 19 2.67 3.37 12.52
CA GLY A 19 2.12 2.06 12.89
C GLY A 19 2.95 0.90 12.35
N LEU A 20 3.43 0.99 11.11
CA LEU A 20 4.30 -0.03 10.50
C LEU A 20 5.69 -0.06 11.14
N ARG A 21 6.27 1.11 11.46
CA ARG A 21 7.54 1.17 12.20
C ARG A 21 7.41 0.59 13.61
N ALA A 22 6.30 0.84 14.30
CA ALA A 22 6.03 0.25 15.61
C ALA A 22 5.93 -1.29 15.56
N ALA A 23 5.53 -1.85 14.41
CA ALA A 23 5.55 -3.29 14.14
C ALA A 23 6.92 -3.82 13.65
N GLY A 24 7.96 -2.98 13.59
CA GLY A 24 9.32 -3.39 13.21
C GLY A 24 9.63 -3.35 11.71
N HIS A 25 8.79 -2.70 10.90
CA HIS A 25 9.08 -2.48 9.48
C HIS A 25 9.97 -1.26 9.27
N ASP A 26 10.82 -1.33 8.24
CA ASP A 26 11.63 -0.21 7.76
C ASP A 26 10.86 0.53 6.67
N VAL A 27 10.19 1.62 7.05
CA VAL A 27 9.29 2.37 6.17
C VAL A 27 9.99 3.59 5.61
N HIS A 28 9.91 3.76 4.29
CA HIS A 28 10.38 4.95 3.57
C HIS A 28 9.30 5.43 2.61
N SER A 29 9.15 6.75 2.51
CA SER A 29 8.22 7.37 1.56
C SER A 29 8.86 7.43 0.17
N VAL A 30 8.05 7.23 -0.85
CA VAL A 30 8.45 7.28 -2.26
C VAL A 30 7.54 8.25 -3.03
N ALA A 31 8.06 8.81 -4.12
CA ALA A 31 7.29 9.72 -4.99
C ALA A 31 6.55 8.99 -6.11
N ASP A 32 6.99 7.78 -6.46
CA ASP A 32 6.40 6.93 -7.49
C ASP A 32 6.51 5.43 -7.13
N ALA A 33 5.83 4.59 -7.91
CA ALA A 33 5.82 3.14 -7.67
C ALA A 33 7.15 2.45 -8.05
N GLU A 34 7.94 3.02 -8.97
CA GLU A 34 9.21 2.43 -9.42
C GLU A 34 10.30 2.54 -8.33
N GLU A 35 10.25 3.61 -7.54
CA GLU A 35 11.08 3.83 -6.34
C GLU A 35 10.86 2.75 -5.26
N ALA A 36 9.80 1.94 -5.34
CA ALA A 36 9.57 0.81 -4.44
C ALA A 36 10.57 -0.34 -4.64
N SER A 37 11.40 -0.29 -5.70
CA SER A 37 12.43 -1.27 -6.01
C SER A 37 13.28 -1.64 -4.79
N GLY A 38 13.39 -2.95 -4.51
CA GLY A 38 14.11 -3.48 -3.34
C GLY A 38 13.32 -3.44 -2.03
N SER A 39 12.04 -3.06 -2.06
CA SER A 39 11.10 -3.21 -0.95
C SER A 39 10.38 -4.56 -1.03
N ALA A 40 9.87 -5.04 0.11
CA ALA A 40 9.00 -6.22 0.13
C ALA A 40 7.54 -5.86 -0.21
N LEU A 41 7.14 -4.62 0.07
CA LEU A 41 5.78 -4.12 -0.15
C LEU A 41 5.79 -2.65 -0.53
N LEU A 42 4.91 -2.29 -1.44
CA LEU A 42 4.47 -0.94 -1.72
C LEU A 42 3.05 -0.71 -1.20
N VAL A 43 2.88 0.27 -0.31
CA VAL A 43 1.57 0.77 0.12
C VAL A 43 1.25 2.04 -0.65
N VAL A 44 0.10 2.08 -1.34
CA VAL A 44 -0.27 3.19 -2.24
C VAL A 44 -1.62 3.81 -1.86
N ASP A 45 -1.65 5.14 -1.72
CA ASP A 45 -2.90 5.91 -1.76
C ASP A 45 -3.35 6.08 -3.21
N LEU A 46 -4.48 5.46 -3.55
CA LEU A 46 -5.07 5.49 -4.89
C LEU A 46 -6.01 6.69 -5.11
N GLY A 47 -6.05 7.64 -4.16
CA GLY A 47 -7.00 8.76 -4.18
C GLY A 47 -6.87 9.71 -5.37
N GLU A 48 -5.68 9.81 -5.97
CA GLU A 48 -5.42 10.69 -7.12
C GLU A 48 -5.21 9.92 -8.43
N GLY A 49 -5.13 8.59 -8.38
CA GLY A 49 -4.84 7.76 -9.54
C GLY A 49 -4.54 6.31 -9.18
N VAL A 50 -4.48 5.45 -10.19
CA VAL A 50 -4.07 4.05 -10.05
C VAL A 50 -2.81 3.89 -10.88
N PRO A 51 -1.61 4.05 -10.28
CA PRO A 51 -0.36 3.77 -10.99
C PRO A 51 -0.23 2.27 -11.26
N ASP A 52 0.63 1.90 -12.20
CA ASP A 52 0.97 0.50 -12.41
C ASP A 52 1.66 -0.07 -11.16
N PRO A 53 1.29 -1.27 -10.69
CA PRO A 53 1.96 -1.88 -9.56
C PRO A 53 3.41 -2.26 -9.93
N PRO A 54 4.33 -2.29 -8.95
CA PRO A 54 5.75 -2.54 -9.20
C PRO A 54 6.05 -3.95 -9.73
N GLY A 55 5.10 -4.89 -9.60
CA GLY A 55 5.26 -6.29 -10.00
C GLY A 55 6.17 -7.09 -9.07
N ALA A 56 6.23 -8.40 -9.30
CA ALA A 56 7.03 -9.31 -8.48
C ALA A 56 8.53 -8.93 -8.53
N PRO A 57 9.26 -9.03 -7.39
CA PRO A 57 8.85 -9.61 -6.11
C PRO A 57 8.19 -8.62 -5.14
N VAL A 58 7.87 -7.40 -5.56
CA VAL A 58 7.30 -6.37 -4.69
C VAL A 58 5.79 -6.52 -4.62
N LYS A 59 5.27 -6.85 -3.43
CA LYS A 59 3.83 -6.90 -3.20
C LYS A 59 3.23 -5.49 -3.21
N SER A 60 1.96 -5.37 -3.57
CA SER A 60 1.25 -4.10 -3.75
C SER A 60 -0.06 -4.05 -2.95
N LEU A 61 -0.16 -3.08 -2.04
CA LEU A 61 -1.35 -2.80 -1.25
C LEU A 61 -1.87 -1.41 -1.60
N GLY A 62 -2.96 -1.35 -2.36
CA GLY A 62 -3.66 -0.11 -2.66
C GLY A 62 -4.73 0.19 -1.61
N PHE A 63 -4.87 1.46 -1.22
CA PHE A 63 -6.05 1.92 -0.50
C PHE A 63 -6.69 3.13 -1.16
N TYR A 64 -8.01 3.26 -1.05
CA TYR A 64 -8.78 4.29 -1.74
C TYR A 64 -9.86 4.90 -0.84
N SER A 65 -10.36 6.08 -1.19
CA SER A 65 -11.46 6.72 -0.47
C SER A 65 -12.74 5.90 -0.55
N HIS A 66 -13.52 5.82 0.54
CA HIS A 66 -14.71 4.95 0.66
C HIS A 66 -15.70 5.07 -0.51
N VAL A 67 -15.79 6.26 -1.13
CA VAL A 67 -16.79 6.59 -2.15
C VAL A 67 -16.42 6.11 -3.56
N ASP A 68 -15.22 5.56 -3.77
CA ASP A 68 -14.71 5.31 -5.12
C ASP A 68 -14.56 3.82 -5.46
N VAL A 69 -15.68 3.20 -5.81
CA VAL A 69 -15.74 1.79 -6.23
C VAL A 69 -15.04 1.57 -7.59
N GLU A 70 -14.95 2.60 -8.42
CA GLU A 70 -14.29 2.51 -9.72
C GLU A 70 -12.77 2.41 -9.57
N THR A 71 -12.18 3.18 -8.65
CA THR A 71 -10.76 3.08 -8.30
C THR A 71 -10.37 1.69 -7.83
N ARG A 72 -11.22 1.02 -7.05
CA ARG A 72 -10.98 -0.39 -6.67
C ARG A 72 -10.90 -1.29 -7.91
N ARG A 73 -11.87 -1.19 -8.82
CA ARG A 73 -11.91 -2.02 -10.04
C ARG A 73 -10.69 -1.77 -10.92
N ARG A 74 -10.28 -0.51 -11.07
CA ARG A 74 -9.09 -0.14 -11.86
C ARG A 74 -7.81 -0.71 -11.24
N ALA A 75 -7.66 -0.64 -9.92
CA ALA A 75 -6.50 -1.21 -9.23
C ALA A 75 -6.46 -2.74 -9.28
N GLU A 76 -7.60 -3.42 -9.10
CA GLU A 76 -7.68 -4.87 -9.29
C GLU A 76 -7.33 -5.26 -10.74
N ALA A 77 -7.82 -4.52 -11.74
CA ALA A 77 -7.49 -4.75 -13.15
C ALA A 77 -6.03 -4.46 -13.50
N ALA A 78 -5.38 -3.53 -12.80
CA ALA A 78 -3.95 -3.25 -12.92
C ALA A 78 -3.07 -4.33 -12.29
N GLY A 79 -3.64 -5.25 -11.51
CA GLY A 79 -2.92 -6.38 -10.92
C GLY A 79 -2.37 -6.12 -9.52
N TYR A 80 -2.97 -5.20 -8.75
CA TYR A 80 -2.63 -5.05 -7.34
C TYR A 80 -2.91 -6.34 -6.56
N ASP A 81 -1.99 -6.75 -5.68
CA ASP A 81 -2.16 -7.95 -4.83
C ASP A 81 -3.34 -7.78 -3.88
N GLN A 82 -3.51 -6.57 -3.34
CA GLN A 82 -4.65 -6.27 -2.48
C GLN A 82 -5.07 -4.80 -2.57
N VAL A 83 -6.39 -4.57 -2.57
CA VAL A 83 -6.98 -3.24 -2.58
C VAL A 83 -8.04 -3.12 -1.50
N VAL A 84 -7.96 -2.08 -0.66
CA VAL A 84 -8.87 -1.89 0.49
C VAL A 84 -9.39 -0.46 0.64
N PRO A 85 -10.62 -0.25 1.17
CA PRO A 85 -11.04 1.09 1.55
C PRO A 85 -10.14 1.68 2.64
N ARG A 86 -9.92 3.00 2.64
CA ARG A 86 -9.15 3.72 3.66
C ARG A 86 -9.60 3.44 5.09
N SER A 87 -10.91 3.27 5.31
CA SER A 87 -11.46 2.93 6.63
C SER A 87 -11.05 1.54 7.10
N ARG A 88 -10.83 0.60 6.18
CA ARG A 88 -10.28 -0.73 6.46
C ARG A 88 -8.79 -0.63 6.73
N MET A 89 -8.04 0.11 5.90
CA MET A 89 -6.63 0.40 6.12
C MET A 89 -6.38 0.95 7.54
N ALA A 90 -7.15 1.95 7.96
CA ALA A 90 -7.02 2.55 9.28
C ALA A 90 -7.26 1.60 10.48
N ARG A 91 -7.99 0.50 10.27
CA ARG A 91 -8.38 -0.46 11.32
C ARG A 91 -7.59 -1.76 11.28
N GLU A 92 -7.20 -2.19 10.09
CA GLU A 92 -6.66 -3.52 9.81
C GLU A 92 -5.30 -3.48 9.10
N MET A 93 -4.61 -2.33 9.05
CA MET A 93 -3.32 -2.19 8.34
C MET A 93 -2.33 -3.33 8.66
N LEU A 94 -2.05 -3.58 9.95
CA LEU A 94 -1.08 -4.61 10.36
C LEU A 94 -1.50 -6.01 9.90
N PRO A 95 -2.71 -6.53 10.22
CA PRO A 95 -3.10 -7.86 9.78
C PRO A 95 -3.30 -7.99 8.26
N ILE A 96 -3.48 -6.88 7.53
CA ILE A 96 -3.46 -6.88 6.06
C ILE A 96 -2.03 -7.08 5.57
N VAL A 97 -1.09 -6.26 6.05
CA VAL A 97 0.33 -6.32 5.66
C VAL A 97 0.93 -7.67 6.03
N GLU A 98 0.68 -8.19 7.23
CA GLU A 98 1.20 -9.49 7.67
C GLU A 98 0.75 -10.64 6.76
N ARG A 99 -0.52 -10.66 6.34
CA ARG A 99 -1.03 -11.68 5.41
C ARG A 99 -0.36 -11.57 4.05
N LEU A 100 -0.28 -10.36 3.51
CA LEU A 100 0.32 -10.11 2.20
C LEU A 100 1.80 -10.52 2.14
N MET A 101 2.51 -10.35 3.26
CA MET A 101 3.92 -10.72 3.40
C MET A 101 4.15 -12.19 3.74
N ALA A 102 3.14 -12.86 4.30
CA ALA A 102 3.20 -14.28 4.63
C ALA A 102 2.87 -15.17 3.45
N ASP A 103 2.22 -14.64 2.40
CA ASP A 103 1.92 -15.36 1.16
C ASP A 103 3.22 -15.50 0.35
N PRO A 104 3.80 -16.71 0.26
CA PRO A 104 4.87 -16.97 -0.70
C PRO A 104 4.19 -17.16 -2.06
N ASP A 105 4.42 -16.25 -3.00
CA ASP A 105 4.00 -16.43 -4.41
C ASP A 105 4.21 -17.86 -4.94
#